data_AF-A0A3D3F6P8-F1
#
_entry.id   AF-A0A3D3F6P8-F1
#
_cell.length_a   1.000
_cell.length_b   1.000
_cell.length_c   1.000
_cell.angle_alpha   90.00
_cell.angle_beta   90.00
_cell.angle_gamma   90.00
#
_symmetry.space_group_name_H-M   'P 1'
#
loop_
_entity.id
_entity.type
_entity.pdbx_description
1 polymer ?
#
loop_
_entity_poly.entity_id
_entity_poly.type
_entity_poly.pdbx_seq_one_letter_code
_entity_poly.pdbx_strand_id
1 'polypeptide(L)'
;NVVPISTAEDKETKEKLLVTQYEGSVIEETGLIKMDFLGLKTLSIIKDAVKNIQATTGKKIDMSVIPMDDTKTYQLYSDGKTTGTFQFESAGMQKYLK
;
A
#
# COMPACT_ATOMS: atom_id res chain seq x y z
N ASN A 1 16.16 -10.29 -28.64
CA ASN A 1 15.86 -11.65 -28.11
C ASN A 1 16.71 -11.97 -26.89
N VAL A 2 16.65 -11.19 -25.80
CA VAL A 2 17.50 -11.46 -24.61
C VAL A 2 16.75 -12.29 -23.55
N VAL A 3 15.42 -12.19 -23.49
CA VAL A 3 14.61 -12.89 -22.47
C VAL A 3 13.38 -13.54 -23.10
N PRO A 4 13.13 -14.84 -22.86
CA PRO A 4 11.94 -15.53 -23.32
C PRO A 4 10.69 -15.08 -22.55
N ILE A 5 9.59 -14.87 -23.28
CA ILE A 5 8.27 -14.50 -22.73
C ILE A 5 7.26 -15.64 -22.86
N SER A 6 6.25 -15.66 -22.02
CA SER A 6 5.09 -16.55 -22.12
C SER A 6 3.81 -15.79 -21.75
N THR A 7 2.67 -16.48 -21.79
CA THR A 7 1.36 -15.91 -21.45
C THR A 7 0.83 -16.53 -20.17
N ALA A 8 0.42 -15.69 -19.22
CA ALA A 8 -0.32 -16.08 -18.02
C ALA A 8 -1.74 -15.52 -18.06
N GLU A 9 -2.71 -16.21 -17.44
CA GLU A 9 -4.06 -15.68 -17.25
C GLU A 9 -4.14 -14.99 -15.89
N ASP A 10 -4.58 -13.74 -15.87
CA ASP A 10 -4.87 -13.02 -14.64
C ASP A 10 -6.09 -13.63 -13.93
N LYS A 11 -5.99 -13.84 -12.62
CA LYS A 11 -7.01 -14.57 -11.86
C LYS A 11 -8.31 -13.78 -11.73
N GLU A 12 -8.24 -12.46 -11.71
CA GLU A 12 -9.37 -11.57 -11.43
C GLU A 12 -10.04 -11.09 -12.72
N THR A 13 -9.26 -10.61 -13.67
CA THR A 13 -9.72 -10.02 -14.93
C THR A 13 -9.88 -11.04 -16.06
N LYS A 14 -9.29 -12.25 -15.92
CA LYS A 14 -9.24 -13.28 -16.97
C LYS A 14 -8.48 -12.86 -18.24
N GLU A 15 -7.73 -11.76 -18.16
CA GLU A 15 -6.93 -11.28 -19.26
C GLU A 15 -5.62 -12.06 -19.42
N LYS A 16 -5.15 -12.16 -20.66
CA LYS A 16 -3.87 -12.79 -21.00
C LYS A 16 -2.74 -11.77 -20.85
N LEU A 17 -1.89 -11.96 -19.85
CA LEU A 17 -0.74 -11.11 -19.56
C LEU A 17 0.54 -11.73 -20.13
N LEU A 18 1.42 -10.89 -20.66
CA LEU A 18 2.78 -11.30 -21.02
C LEU A 18 3.65 -11.34 -19.76
N VAL A 19 4.33 -12.46 -19.54
CA VAL A 19 5.23 -12.67 -18.42
C VAL A 19 6.59 -13.14 -18.89
N THR A 20 7.64 -12.76 -18.18
CA THR A 20 8.99 -13.31 -18.38
C THR A 20 9.02 -14.77 -17.89
N GLN A 21 9.75 -15.64 -18.58
CA GLN A 21 10.00 -17.01 -18.12
C GLN A 21 11.17 -17.10 -17.12
N TYR A 22 11.96 -16.03 -16.97
CA TYR A 22 13.00 -15.93 -15.96
C TYR A 22 12.45 -15.40 -14.64
N GLU A 23 12.98 -15.94 -13.54
CA GLU A 23 12.70 -15.51 -12.18
C GLU A 23 13.32 -14.11 -11.90
N GLY A 24 12.81 -13.45 -10.85
CA GLY A 24 13.10 -12.05 -10.55
C GLY A 24 14.56 -11.73 -10.24
N SER A 25 15.37 -12.67 -9.76
CA SER A 25 16.82 -12.46 -9.58
C SER A 25 17.57 -12.62 -10.90
N VAL A 26 17.18 -13.60 -11.71
CA VAL A 26 17.82 -13.91 -13.01
C VAL A 26 17.59 -12.79 -14.02
N ILE A 27 16.42 -12.14 -14.00
CA ILE A 27 16.11 -11.06 -14.94
C ILE A 27 17.00 -9.82 -14.73
N GLU A 28 17.39 -9.54 -13.49
CA GLU A 28 18.25 -8.39 -13.15
C GLU A 28 19.66 -8.57 -13.74
N GLU A 29 20.17 -9.81 -13.77
CA GLU A 29 21.49 -10.15 -14.34
C GLU A 29 21.55 -9.97 -15.86
N THR A 30 20.40 -9.95 -16.55
CA THR A 30 20.34 -9.76 -18.01
C THR A 30 20.55 -8.31 -18.47
N GLY A 31 20.66 -7.36 -17.52
CA GLY A 31 20.80 -5.93 -17.81
C GLY A 31 19.48 -5.22 -18.13
N LEU A 32 18.33 -5.87 -17.88
CA LEU A 32 17.02 -5.25 -17.99
C LEU A 32 16.67 -4.43 -16.75
N ILE A 33 15.88 -3.37 -16.94
CA ILE A 33 15.34 -2.56 -15.86
C ILE A 33 14.15 -3.30 -15.24
N LYS A 34 14.26 -3.62 -13.96
CA LYS A 34 13.17 -4.14 -13.15
C LYS A 34 12.50 -3.01 -12.37
N MET A 35 11.17 -3.02 -12.35
CA MET A 35 10.36 -2.12 -11.53
C MET A 35 9.33 -2.95 -10.75
N ASP A 36 9.28 -2.73 -9.44
CA ASP A 36 8.30 -3.39 -8.58
C ASP A 36 7.07 -2.48 -8.39
N PHE A 37 5.93 -2.92 -8.90
CA PHE A 37 4.64 -2.27 -8.65
C PHE A 37 3.92 -2.99 -7.50
N LEU A 38 3.90 -2.38 -6.32
CA LEU A 38 3.30 -2.96 -5.12
C LEU A 38 1.84 -2.54 -4.96
N GLY A 39 0.94 -3.52 -4.91
CA GLY A 39 -0.47 -3.32 -4.58
C GLY A 39 -0.69 -3.16 -3.08
N LEU A 40 -0.55 -1.94 -2.54
CA LEU A 40 -0.74 -1.67 -1.12
C LEU A 40 -2.22 -1.41 -0.78
N LYS A 41 -2.86 -2.37 -0.10
CA LYS A 41 -4.25 -2.25 0.39
C LYS A 41 -4.48 -0.99 1.23
N THR A 42 -3.49 -0.57 2.01
CA THR A 42 -3.52 0.65 2.82
C THR A 42 -3.83 1.90 1.99
N LEU A 43 -3.31 2.00 0.77
CA LEU A 43 -3.57 3.14 -0.11
C LEU A 43 -5.04 3.19 -0.56
N SER A 44 -5.63 2.03 -0.87
CA SER A 44 -7.06 1.93 -1.19
C SER A 44 -7.94 2.32 0.00
N ILE A 45 -7.59 1.86 1.21
CA ILE A 45 -8.31 2.21 2.45
C ILE A 45 -8.27 3.73 2.70
N ILE A 46 -7.10 4.37 2.56
CA ILE A 46 -6.94 5.81 2.72
C ILE A 46 -7.78 6.57 1.68
N LYS A 47 -7.75 6.14 0.42
CA LYS A 47 -8.55 6.73 -0.67
C LYS A 47 -10.04 6.70 -0.35
N ASP A 48 -10.55 5.56 0.11
CA ASP A 48 -11.95 5.40 0.47
C ASP A 48 -12.32 6.23 1.71
N ALA A 49 -11.43 6.30 2.70
CA ALA A 49 -11.63 7.13 3.89
C ALA A 49 -11.76 8.62 3.53
N VAL A 50 -10.88 9.15 2.68
CA VAL A 50 -10.95 10.55 2.22
C VAL A 50 -12.25 10.81 1.44
N LYS A 51 -12.65 9.88 0.57
CA LYS A 51 -13.92 9.98 -0.17
C LYS A 51 -15.12 10.01 0.78
N ASN A 52 -15.12 9.17 1.82
CA ASN A 52 -16.19 9.12 2.82
C ASN A 52 -16.25 10.41 3.66
N ILE A 53 -15.10 10.97 4.04
CA ILE A 53 -15.05 12.25 4.77
C ILE A 53 -15.63 13.37 3.91
N GLN A 54 -15.28 13.42 2.63
CA GLN A 54 -15.86 14.41 1.71
C GLN A 54 -17.37 14.24 1.56
N ALA A 55 -17.86 13.01 1.40
CA ALA A 55 -19.29 12.73 1.24
C ALA A 55 -20.11 13.07 2.49
N THR A 56 -19.55 12.87 3.69
CA THR A 56 -20.28 13.04 4.96
C THR A 56 -20.13 14.42 5.58
N THR A 57 -18.99 15.09 5.37
CA THR A 57 -18.69 16.40 6.00
C THR A 57 -18.57 17.55 5.01
N GLY A 58 -18.52 17.26 3.70
CA GLY A 58 -18.20 18.23 2.65
C GLY A 58 -16.73 18.68 2.61
N LYS A 59 -15.89 18.25 3.57
CA LYS A 59 -14.48 18.64 3.65
C LYS A 59 -13.64 17.84 2.67
N LYS A 60 -12.83 18.53 1.87
CA LYS A 60 -11.83 17.92 1.01
C LYS A 60 -10.50 17.84 1.75
N ILE A 61 -9.97 16.63 1.92
CA ILE A 61 -8.64 16.40 2.50
C ILE A 61 -7.62 16.29 1.38
N ASP A 62 -6.53 17.04 1.50
CA ASP A 62 -5.34 16.89 0.67
C ASP A 62 -4.28 16.11 1.46
N MET A 63 -4.00 14.89 1.03
CA MET A 63 -3.04 13.99 1.67
C MET A 63 -1.59 14.49 1.59
N SER A 64 -1.27 15.39 0.65
CA SER A 64 0.10 15.88 0.44
C SER A 64 0.55 16.93 1.46
N VAL A 65 -0.40 17.47 2.24
CA VAL A 65 -0.17 18.60 3.16
C VAL A 65 -0.66 18.31 4.58
N ILE A 66 -0.77 17.04 4.96
CA ILE A 66 -1.16 16.68 6.33
C ILE A 66 -0.06 17.12 7.31
N PRO A 67 -0.39 17.87 8.38
CA PRO A 67 0.58 18.26 9.40
C PRO A 67 1.11 17.04 10.15
N MET A 68 2.41 17.02 10.43
CA MET A 68 3.07 15.90 11.12
C MET A 68 3.05 16.06 12.65
N ASP A 69 2.50 17.16 13.17
CA ASP A 69 2.50 17.54 14.59
C ASP A 69 1.09 17.54 15.24
N ASP A 70 0.13 16.79 14.65
CA ASP A 70 -1.23 16.71 15.18
C ASP A 70 -1.28 16.01 16.55
N THR A 71 -1.52 16.79 17.60
CA THR A 71 -1.54 16.31 18.99
C THR A 71 -2.57 15.20 19.21
N LYS A 72 -3.73 15.25 18.53
CA LYS A 72 -4.78 14.24 18.70
C LYS A 72 -4.36 12.88 18.14
N THR A 73 -3.68 12.87 17.00
CA THR A 73 -3.10 11.67 16.40
C THR A 73 -2.06 11.05 17.32
N TYR A 74 -1.15 11.86 17.88
CA TYR A 74 -0.17 11.35 18.85
C TYR A 74 -0.81 10.81 20.13
N GLN A 75 -1.82 11.48 20.68
CA GLN A 75 -2.54 10.96 21.86
C GLN A 75 -3.19 9.60 21.58
N LEU A 76 -3.78 9.42 20.39
CA LEU A 76 -4.35 8.13 19.97
C LEU A 76 -3.28 7.02 19.96
N TYR A 77 -2.07 7.33 19.50
CA TYR A 77 -0.94 6.40 19.52
C TYR A 77 -0.43 6.14 20.93
N SER A 78 -0.22 7.16 21.76
CA SER A 78 0.21 7.01 23.16
C SER A 78 -0.79 6.23 24.02
N ASP A 79 -2.08 6.28 23.67
CA ASP A 79 -3.10 5.47 24.31
C ASP A 79 -3.10 4.00 23.82
N GLY A 80 -2.21 3.62 22.89
CA GLY A 80 -2.18 2.32 22.24
C GLY A 80 -3.43 2.01 21.41
N LYS A 81 -4.21 3.02 21.00
CA LYS A 81 -5.48 2.86 20.27
C LYS A 81 -5.24 2.76 18.76
N THR A 82 -4.35 1.86 18.34
CA THR A 82 -3.89 1.74 16.95
C THR A 82 -4.55 0.61 16.16
N THR A 83 -5.76 0.21 16.54
CA THR A 83 -6.55 -0.76 15.75
C THR A 83 -6.84 -0.18 14.37
N GLY A 84 -6.57 -0.95 13.32
CA GLY A 84 -6.73 -0.51 11.93
C GLY A 84 -5.70 0.53 11.45
N THR A 85 -4.66 0.81 12.24
CA THR A 85 -3.55 1.68 11.82
C THR A 85 -2.42 0.84 11.24
N PHE A 86 -2.02 1.14 10.00
CA PHE A 86 -1.02 0.36 9.26
C PHE A 86 0.27 0.22 10.06
N GLN A 87 0.84 -0.99 10.10
CA GLN A 87 2.04 -1.39 10.88
C GLN A 87 1.91 -1.41 12.42
N PHE A 88 0.96 -0.68 13.01
CA PHE A 88 0.84 -0.53 14.46
C PHE A 88 -0.31 -1.32 15.11
N GLU A 89 -1.00 -2.17 14.36
CA GLU A 89 -2.18 -2.91 14.84
C GLU A 89 -1.86 -4.07 15.79
N SER A 90 -0.63 -4.58 15.81
CA SER A 90 -0.30 -5.76 16.61
C SER A 90 -0.37 -5.48 18.12
N ALA A 91 -0.83 -6.48 18.90
CA ALA A 91 -0.95 -6.34 20.35
C ALA A 91 0.39 -6.02 21.04
N GLY A 92 1.50 -6.56 20.53
CA GLY A 92 2.83 -6.24 21.03
C GLY A 92 3.22 -4.78 20.78
N MET A 93 2.91 -4.26 19.60
CA MET A 93 3.17 -2.85 19.26
C MET A 93 2.29 -1.90 20.07
N GLN A 94 1.00 -2.20 20.21
CA GLN A 94 0.07 -1.43 21.05
C GLN A 94 0.53 -1.32 22.50
N LYS A 95 1.09 -2.41 23.05
CA LYS A 95 1.65 -2.42 24.41
C LYS A 95 2.90 -1.56 24.54
N TYR A 96 3.72 -1.49 23.50
CA TYR A 96 4.95 -0.68 23.50
C TYR A 96 4.67 0.82 23.39
N LEU A 97 3.54 1.20 22.77
CA LEU A 97 3.14 2.60 22.61
C LEU A 97 2.50 3.24 23.85
N LYS A 98 2.00 2.42 24.79
CA LYS A 98 1.45 2.85 26.09
C LYS A 98 2.56 2.99 27.14
#